data_AF-A0A946MGH7-F1
#
_entry.id   AF-A0A946MGH7-F1
#
_cell.length_a   1.000
_cell.length_b   1.000
_cell.length_c   1.000
_cell.angle_alpha   90.00
_cell.angle_beta   90.00
_cell.angle_gamma   90.00
#
_symmetry.space_group_name_H-M   'P 1'
#
loop_
_entity.id
_entity.type
_entity.pdbx_description
1 polymer ?
#
loop_
_entity_poly.entity_id
_entity_poly.type
_entity_poly.pdbx_seq_one_letter_code
_entity_poly.pdbx_strand_id
1 'polypeptide(L)' 'MGCSERTKEIKRRRHRKVKVGKLKRQYKAADASGKQEVIEKLTRLTPGADDILSNWGVER' A
#
# COMPACT_ATOMS: atom_id res chain seq x y z
N MET A 1 28.08 8.51 4.77
CA MET A 1 27.50 7.52 3.85
C MET A 1 27.82 6.13 4.38
N GLY A 2 26.83 5.24 4.48
CA GLY A 2 27.01 3.89 5.04
C GLY A 2 25.74 3.38 5.72
N CYS A 3 24.65 3.20 4.96
CA CYS A 3 23.49 2.48 5.48
C CYS A 3 23.61 1.02 5.06
N SER A 4 23.71 0.11 6.04
CA SER A 4 23.55 -1.33 5.82
C SER A 4 22.26 -1.61 5.05
N GLU A 5 22.27 -2.62 4.18
CA GLU A 5 21.08 -3.05 3.42
C GLU A 5 19.89 -3.37 4.34
N ARG A 6 20.16 -3.88 5.55
CA ARG A 6 19.13 -4.07 6.58
C ARG A 6 18.44 -2.76 6.96
N THR A 7 19.21 -1.70 7.17
CA THR A 7 18.67 -0.37 7.51
C THR A 7 17.86 0.20 6.34
N LYS A 8 18.33 0.01 5.10
CA LYS A 8 17.59 0.42 3.90
C LYS A 8 16.27 -0.35 3.77
N GLU A 9 16.28 -1.65 4.01
CA GLU A 9 15.07 -2.47 3.99
C GLU A 9 14.07 -2.02 5.05
N ILE A 10 14.51 -1.79 6.30
CA ILE A 10 13.64 -1.28 7.36
C ILE A 10 13.01 0.06 6.96
N LYS A 11 13.79 0.97 6.37
CA LYS A 11 13.26 2.25 5.85
C LYS A 11 12.22 2.03 4.76
N ARG A 12 12.46 1.13 3.79
CA ARG A 12 11.48 0.77 2.75
C ARG A 12 10.19 0.19 3.36
N ARG A 13 10.30 -0.71 4.34
CA ARG A 13 9.13 -1.28 5.05
C ARG A 13 8.32 -0.20 5.78
N ARG A 14 8.97 0.71 6.50
CA ARG A 14 8.31 1.84 7.18
C ARG A 14 7.61 2.76 6.17
N HIS A 15 8.28 3.09 5.08
CA HIS A 15 7.71 3.93 4.02
C HIS A 15 6.50 3.26 3.37
N ARG A 16 6.56 1.95 3.09
CA ARG A 16 5.40 1.18 2.61
C ARG A 16 4.24 1.23 3.59
N LYS A 17 4.47 1.02 4.90
CA LYS A 17 3.42 1.09 5.93
C LYS A 17 2.69 2.43 5.92
N VAL A 18 3.43 3.54 5.87
CA VAL A 18 2.85 4.89 5.79
C VAL A 18 2.05 5.08 4.50
N LYS A 19 2.59 4.63 3.36
CA LYS A 19 1.95 4.80 2.06
C LYS A 19 0.66 3.98 1.93
N VAL A 20 0.66 2.73 2.41
CA VAL A 20 -0.54 1.89 2.50
C VAL A 20 -1.60 2.54 3.38
N GLY A 21 -1.22 3.15 4.51
CA GLY A 21 -2.14 3.90 5.37
C GLY A 21 -2.80 5.09 4.64
N LYS A 22 -2.02 5.85 3.85
CA LYS A 22 -2.55 6.95 3.02
C LYS A 22 -3.53 6.44 1.95
N LEU A 23 -3.17 5.35 1.26
CA LEU A 23 -4.04 4.72 0.26
C LEU A 23 -5.33 4.20 0.90
N LYS A 24 -5.28 3.62 2.10
CA LYS A 24 -6.47 3.18 2.85
C LYS A 24 -7.42 4.34 3.14
N ARG A 25 -6.88 5.50 3.54
CA ARG A 25 -7.69 6.71 3.79
C ARG A 25 -8.33 7.21 2.50
N GLN A 26 -7.59 7.20 1.39
CA GLN A 26 -8.13 7.56 0.07
C GLN A 26 -9.21 6.57 -0.38
N TYR A 27 -8.98 5.27 -0.24
CA TYR A 27 -9.94 4.23 -0.58
C TYR A 27 -11.28 4.39 0.16
N LYS A 28 -11.23 4.71 1.46
CA LYS A 28 -12.44 4.93 2.26
C LYS A 28 -13.21 6.19 1.86
N ALA A 29 -12.53 7.22 1.38
CA ALA A 29 -13.13 8.51 1.02
C ALA A 29 -13.51 8.62 -0.47
N ALA A 30 -12.99 7.74 -1.32
CA ALA A 30 -13.16 7.79 -2.76
C ALA A 30 -14.49 7.17 -3.22
N ASP A 31 -14.95 7.64 -4.38
CA ASP A 31 -16.05 7.06 -5.14
C ASP A 31 -15.66 5.73 -5.80
N ALA A 32 -16.63 5.03 -6.42
CA ALA A 32 -16.38 3.69 -6.99
C ALA A 32 -15.20 3.65 -7.99
N SER A 33 -15.08 4.65 -8.87
CA SER A 33 -13.97 4.78 -9.81
C SER A 33 -12.63 5.04 -9.10
N GLY A 34 -12.60 5.97 -8.14
CA GLY A 34 -11.39 6.28 -7.38
C GLY A 34 -10.93 5.12 -6.49
N LYS A 35 -11.84 4.25 -6.05
CA LYS A 35 -11.49 3.00 -5.35
C LYS A 35 -10.72 2.05 -6.24
N GLN A 36 -11.11 1.87 -7.51
CA GLN A 36 -10.36 1.05 -8.47
C GLN A 36 -8.95 1.60 -8.71
N GLU A 37 -8.80 2.91 -8.89
CA GLU A 37 -7.48 3.53 -9.06
C GLU A 37 -6.56 3.31 -7.85
N VAL A 38 -7.12 3.35 -6.64
CA VAL A 38 -6.36 3.07 -5.41
C VAL A 38 -5.95 1.60 -5.32
N ILE A 39 -6.82 0.68 -5.73
CA ILE A 39 -6.52 -0.76 -5.78
C ILE A 39 -5.37 -1.03 -6.76
N GLU A 40 -5.44 -0.52 -7.98
CA GLU A 40 -4.38 -0.66 -8.99
C GLU A 40 -3.04 -0.06 -8.54
N LYS A 41 -3.12 1.11 -7.89
CA LYS A 41 -1.93 1.76 -7.34
C LYS A 41 -1.31 0.96 -6.21
N LEU A 42 -2.12 0.28 -5.39
CA LEU A 42 -1.65 -0.56 -4.31
C LEU A 42 -0.96 -1.83 -4.86
N THR A 43 -1.57 -2.50 -5.84
CA THR A 43 -1.03 -3.71 -6.48
C THR A 43 0.28 -3.47 -7.19
N ARG A 44 0.41 -2.34 -7.90
CA ARG A 44 1.65 -1.98 -8.60
C ARG A 44 2.81 -1.63 -7.66
N LEU A 45 2.53 -1.05 -6.49
CA LEU A 45 3.57 -0.49 -5.60
C LEU A 45 3.97 -1.40 -4.45
N THR A 46 3.13 -2.37 -4.08
CA THR A 46 3.33 -3.17 -2.87
C THR A 46 3.31 -4.67 -3.21
N PRO A 47 4.44 -5.39 -3.04
CA PRO A 47 4.40 -6.85 -3.09
C PRO A 47 3.53 -7.37 -1.94
N GLY A 48 2.61 -8.30 -2.24
CA GLY A 48 1.60 -8.77 -1.29
C GLY A 48 0.40 -7.83 -1.13
N ALA A 49 0.09 -7.03 -2.14
CA ALA A 49 -1.11 -6.17 -2.13
C ALA A 49 -2.42 -6.97 -2.01
N ASP A 50 -2.44 -8.21 -2.48
CA ASP A 50 -3.62 -9.09 -2.44
C ASP A 50 -4.12 -9.32 -1.00
N ASP A 51 -3.22 -9.70 -0.09
CA ASP A 51 -3.48 -9.80 1.35
C ASP A 51 -4.00 -8.49 1.94
N ILE A 52 -3.44 -7.34 1.51
CA ILE A 52 -3.84 -6.03 2.02
C ILE A 52 -5.26 -5.68 1.56
N LEU A 53 -5.61 -6.03 0.32
CA LEU A 53 -6.93 -5.82 -0.26
C LEU A 53 -7.99 -6.72 0.36
N SER A 54 -7.64 -8.00 0.60
CA SER A 54 -8.45 -8.93 1.36
C SER A 54 -8.75 -8.39 2.77
N ASN A 55 -7.73 -7.87 3.46
CA ASN A 55 -7.90 -7.18 4.75
C ASN A 55 -8.73 -5.88 4.68
N TRP A 56 -8.96 -5.32 3.49
CA TRP A 56 -9.83 -4.16 3.28
C TRP A 56 -11.26 -4.56 2.92
N GLY A 57 -11.55 -5.86 2.79
CA GLY A 57 -12.85 -6.39 2.38
C GLY A 57 -13.11 -6.22 0.89
N VAL A 58 -12.06 -6.07 0.08
CA VAL A 58 -12.16 -6.04 -1.37
C VAL A 58 -12.01 -7.48 -1.86
N GLU A 59 -13.13 -8.19 -1.93
CA GLU A 59 -13.20 -9.47 -2.64
C GLU A 59 -13.25 -9.18 -4.14
N ARG A 60 -12.43 -9.92 -4.89
CA ARG A 60 -12.22 -9.74 -6.32
C ARG A 60 -13.11 -10.68 -7.12
#